data_AF-A0A6C0DFH6-F1
#
_entry.id   AF-A0A6C0DFH6-F1
#
_cell.length_a   1.000
_cell.length_b   1.000
_cell.length_c   1.000
_cell.angle_alpha   90.00
_cell.angle_beta   90.00
_cell.angle_gamma   90.00
#
_symmetry.space_group_name_H-M   'P 1'
#
loop_
_entity.id
_entity.type
_entity.pdbx_description
1 polymer ?
#
loop_
_entity_poly.entity_id
_entity_poly.type
_entity_poly.pdbx_seq_one_letter_code
_entity_poly.pdbx_strand_id
1 'polypeptide(L)'
;MNTEEKEKQYLLLVLKLPEDIQKYIKQFLPLKTLVWLDKKTYVKNHYIITKSIKRYDSYIRDIIRNDNHFVFLQVMREKFKLWNVNKKYFYKKIIYKNFIHFLINLCNANESTNCKNIITQMLNE
;
A
#
# COMPACT_ATOMS: atom_id res chain seq x y z
N MET A 1 -23.45 16.21 -18.59
CA MET A 1 -22.34 15.31 -18.17
C MET A 1 -21.25 16.16 -17.55
N ASN A 2 -20.95 15.91 -16.28
CA ASN A 2 -19.92 16.65 -15.53
C ASN A 2 -18.52 16.32 -16.13
N THR A 3 -17.56 17.24 -15.98
CA THR A 3 -16.17 17.09 -16.45
C THR A 3 -15.52 15.76 -16.04
N GLU A 4 -15.68 15.34 -14.79
CA GLU A 4 -15.15 14.07 -14.26
C GLU A 4 -15.71 12.85 -14.99
N GLU A 5 -16.97 12.96 -15.43
CA GLU A 5 -17.69 11.89 -16.10
C GLU A 5 -17.29 11.81 -17.58
N LYS A 6 -16.97 12.96 -18.19
CA LYS A 6 -16.28 13.02 -19.49
C LYS A 6 -14.88 12.41 -19.41
N GLU A 7 -14.10 12.75 -18.39
CA GLU A 7 -12.75 12.21 -18.19
C GLU A 7 -12.76 10.68 -18.03
N LYS A 8 -13.68 10.15 -17.21
CA LYS A 8 -13.88 8.70 -17.09
C LYS A 8 -14.18 8.04 -18.43
N GLN A 9 -15.06 8.64 -19.24
CA GLN A 9 -15.35 8.11 -20.57
C GLN A 9 -14.12 8.13 -21.48
N TYR A 10 -13.32 9.20 -21.48
CA TYR A 10 -12.08 9.26 -22.25
C TYR A 10 -11.08 8.17 -21.83
N LEU A 11 -10.90 7.94 -20.54
CA LEU A 11 -10.01 6.89 -20.03
C LEU A 11 -10.48 5.49 -20.44
N LEU A 12 -11.79 5.26 -20.48
CA LEU A 12 -12.35 3.98 -20.96
C LEU A 12 -12.10 3.74 -22.46
N LEU A 13 -12.02 4.79 -23.27
CA LEU A 13 -11.66 4.67 -24.69
C LEU A 13 -10.21 4.23 -24.86
N VAL A 14 -9.29 4.67 -23.99
CA VAL A 14 -7.88 4.26 -24.03
C VAL A 14 -7.76 2.73 -23.83
N LEU A 15 -8.58 2.14 -22.96
CA LEU A 15 -8.59 0.70 -22.71
C LEU A 15 -9.08 -0.12 -23.91
N LYS A 16 -9.80 0.49 -24.86
CA LYS A 16 -10.28 -0.15 -26.10
C LYS A 16 -9.28 -0.08 -27.25
N LEU A 17 -8.17 0.66 -27.09
CA LEU A 17 -7.14 0.75 -28.12
C LEU A 17 -6.35 -0.56 -28.23
N PRO A 18 -5.70 -0.85 -29.38
CA PRO A 18 -4.77 -1.96 -29.49
C PRO A 18 -3.67 -1.90 -28.42
N GLU A 19 -3.21 -3.06 -27.96
CA GLU A 19 -2.23 -3.17 -26.86
C GLU A 19 -0.95 -2.38 -27.14
N ASP A 20 -0.48 -2.36 -28.39
CA ASP A 20 0.71 -1.63 -28.81
C ASP A 20 0.57 -0.11 -28.61
N ILE A 21 -0.61 0.43 -28.93
CA ILE A 21 -0.92 1.86 -28.73
C ILE A 21 -1.01 2.17 -27.24
N GLN A 22 -1.64 1.30 -26.45
CA GLN A 22 -1.67 1.46 -25.00
C GLN A 22 -0.25 1.43 -24.40
N LYS A 23 0.61 0.53 -24.89
CA LYS A 23 2.02 0.44 -24.47
C LYS A 23 2.79 1.69 -24.86
N TYR A 24 2.55 2.24 -26.05
CA TYR A 24 3.16 3.51 -26.49
C TYR A 24 2.73 4.67 -25.58
N ILE A 25 1.43 4.81 -25.28
CA ILE A 25 0.91 5.83 -24.36
C ILE A 25 1.56 5.72 -22.98
N LYS A 26 1.68 4.50 -22.44
CA LYS A 26 2.32 4.26 -21.13
C LYS A 26 3.77 4.77 -21.05
N GLN A 27 4.50 4.84 -22.16
CA GLN A 27 5.88 5.36 -22.17
C GLN A 27 5.97 6.85 -21.86
N PHE A 28 4.90 7.62 -22.10
CA PHE A 28 4.84 9.05 -21.80
C PHE A 28 4.35 9.34 -20.38
N LEU A 29 3.85 8.32 -19.67
CA LEU A 29 3.39 8.50 -18.30
C LEU A 29 4.59 8.49 -17.34
N PRO A 30 4.67 9.46 -16.42
CA PRO A 30 5.76 9.47 -15.45
C PRO A 30 5.63 8.29 -14.49
N LEU A 31 6.77 7.79 -14.00
CA LEU A 31 6.80 6.60 -13.14
C LEU A 31 5.92 6.75 -11.89
N LYS A 32 5.84 7.95 -11.30
CA LYS A 32 4.96 8.28 -10.17
C LYS A 32 3.47 8.03 -10.43
N THR A 33 3.04 8.03 -11.69
CA THR A 33 1.68 7.71 -12.12
C THR A 33 1.56 6.22 -12.42
N LEU A 34 2.54 5.65 -13.14
CA LEU A 34 2.55 4.24 -13.52
C LEU A 34 2.50 3.28 -12.33
N VAL A 35 3.12 3.64 -11.19
CA VAL A 35 3.12 2.81 -9.98
C VAL A 35 1.73 2.52 -9.42
N TRP A 36 0.72 3.33 -9.73
CA TRP A 36 -0.65 3.14 -9.26
C TRP A 36 -1.51 2.33 -10.23
N LEU A 37 -1.05 2.10 -11.45
CA LEU A 37 -1.85 1.47 -12.51
C LEU A 37 -1.71 -0.06 -12.53
N ASP A 38 -0.60 -0.60 -12.01
CA ASP A 38 -0.29 -2.01 -12.12
C ASP A 38 0.44 -2.54 -10.88
N LYS A 39 0.07 -3.74 -10.43
CA LYS A 39 0.63 -4.40 -9.24
C LYS A 39 2.11 -4.71 -9.41
N LYS A 40 2.54 -5.18 -10.60
CA LYS A 40 3.95 -5.51 -10.85
C LYS A 40 4.81 -4.24 -10.84
N THR A 41 4.31 -3.17 -11.43
CA THR A 41 4.96 -1.86 -11.45
C THR A 41 5.01 -1.23 -10.06
N TYR A 42 3.94 -1.36 -9.27
CA TYR A 42 3.91 -0.98 -7.85
C TYR A 42 5.01 -1.67 -7.06
N VAL A 43 5.07 -3.01 -7.09
CA VAL A 43 6.05 -3.80 -6.32
C VAL A 43 7.49 -3.42 -6.71
N LYS A 44 7.77 -3.31 -8.01
CA LYS A 44 9.11 -2.95 -8.50
C LYS A 44 9.57 -1.55 -8.05
N ASN A 45 8.64 -0.62 -7.90
CA ASN A 45 8.94 0.80 -7.71
C ASN A 45 8.35 1.38 -6.41
N HIS A 46 7.98 0.52 -5.46
CA HIS A 46 7.35 0.94 -4.20
C HIS A 46 8.19 1.96 -3.42
N TYR A 47 9.53 1.87 -3.54
CA TYR A 47 10.46 2.83 -2.95
C TYR A 47 10.23 4.29 -3.35
N ILE A 48 9.61 4.55 -4.52
CA ILE A 48 9.30 5.90 -4.99
C ILE A 48 8.13 6.47 -4.18
N ILE A 49 7.11 5.63 -3.95
CA ILE A 49 5.94 6.00 -3.16
C ILE A 49 6.36 6.25 -1.71
N THR A 50 7.17 5.36 -1.12
CA THR A 50 7.58 5.49 0.29
C THR A 50 8.36 6.78 0.55
N LYS A 51 9.22 7.22 -0.38
CA LYS A 51 9.93 8.51 -0.29
C LYS A 51 9.00 9.73 -0.32
N SER A 52 7.84 9.61 -0.98
CA SER A 52 6.87 10.71 -1.08
C SER A 52 5.97 10.85 0.16
N ILE A 53 5.92 9.83 1.02
CA ILE A 53 5.03 9.80 2.18
C ILE A 53 5.70 10.50 3.37
N LYS A 54 5.22 11.70 3.71
CA LYS A 54 5.73 12.49 4.84
C LYS A 54 5.41 11.88 6.21
N ARG A 55 4.22 11.30 6.39
CA ARG A 55 3.73 10.74 7.66
C ARG A 55 3.54 9.23 7.54
N TYR A 56 4.65 8.50 7.51
CA TYR A 56 4.65 7.06 7.23
C TYR A 56 3.76 6.27 8.19
N ASP A 57 3.79 6.56 9.50
CA ASP A 57 2.93 5.88 10.46
C ASP A 57 1.44 6.09 10.19
N SER A 58 1.05 7.26 9.69
CA SER A 58 -0.35 7.53 9.33
C SER A 58 -0.75 6.71 8.11
N TYR A 59 0.12 6.66 7.10
CA TYR A 59 -0.05 5.82 5.93
C TYR A 59 -0.24 4.34 6.31
N ILE A 60 0.60 3.79 7.21
CA ILE A 60 0.44 2.40 7.67
C ILE A 60 -0.90 2.18 8.37
N ARG A 61 -1.33 3.13 9.21
CA ARG A 61 -2.63 3.02 9.88
C ARG A 61 -3.78 3.07 8.88
N ASP A 62 -3.68 3.90 7.85
CA ASP A 62 -4.73 4.03 6.84
C ASP A 62 -4.80 2.80 5.92
N ILE A 63 -3.67 2.12 5.65
CA ILE A 63 -3.65 0.81 5.00
C ILE A 63 -4.46 -0.20 5.81
N ILE A 64 -4.18 -0.29 7.12
CA ILE A 64 -4.84 -1.27 8.00
C ILE A 64 -6.33 -0.96 8.13
N ARG A 65 -6.72 0.30 8.37
CA ARG A 65 -8.14 0.68 8.48
C ARG A 65 -8.99 0.28 7.27
N ASN A 66 -8.40 0.28 6.09
CA ASN A 66 -9.07 -0.10 4.83
C ASN A 66 -8.83 -1.56 4.43
N ASP A 67 -8.15 -2.35 5.28
CA ASP A 67 -7.71 -3.72 5.01
C ASP A 67 -7.02 -3.90 3.64
N ASN A 68 -6.18 -2.93 3.27
CA ASN A 68 -5.45 -2.88 2.00
C ASN A 68 -4.27 -3.86 1.98
N HIS A 69 -4.57 -5.14 2.06
CA HIS A 69 -3.63 -6.25 2.27
C HIS A 69 -2.51 -6.34 1.22
N PHE A 70 -2.79 -6.02 -0.06
CA PHE A 70 -1.75 -6.04 -1.10
C PHE A 70 -0.63 -5.03 -0.83
N VAL A 71 -1.00 -3.79 -0.53
CA VAL A 71 -0.07 -2.70 -0.18
C VAL A 71 0.64 -3.05 1.13
N PHE A 72 -0.12 -3.55 2.10
CA PHE A 72 0.40 -3.96 3.41
C PHE A 72 1.46 -5.06 3.29
N LEU A 73 1.21 -6.09 2.47
CA LEU A 73 2.16 -7.18 2.24
C LEU A 73 3.50 -6.67 1.73
N GLN A 74 3.48 -5.73 0.78
CA GLN A 74 4.71 -5.15 0.25
C GLN A 74 5.48 -4.38 1.33
N VAL A 75 4.79 -3.55 2.11
CA VAL A 75 5.39 -2.83 3.25
C VAL A 75 6.01 -3.80 4.26
N MET A 76 5.26 -4.85 4.60
CA MET A 76 5.68 -5.84 5.59
C MET A 76 6.94 -6.59 5.13
N ARG A 77 7.02 -7.00 3.86
CA ARG A 77 8.23 -7.61 3.29
C ARG A 77 9.48 -6.72 3.45
N GLU A 78 9.32 -5.41 3.37
CA GLU A 78 10.42 -4.45 3.47
C GLU A 78 10.80 -4.10 4.91
N LYS A 79 9.83 -4.07 5.83
CA LYS A 79 10.00 -3.48 7.17
C LYS A 79 9.85 -4.46 8.32
N PHE A 80 9.35 -5.67 8.09
CA PHE A 80 9.00 -6.61 9.17
C PHE A 80 10.15 -6.87 10.13
N LYS A 81 11.34 -7.19 9.61
CA LYS A 81 12.53 -7.45 10.43
C LYS A 81 12.88 -6.26 11.35
N LEU A 82 12.88 -5.04 10.80
CA LEU A 82 13.14 -3.83 11.56
C LEU A 82 12.07 -3.62 12.65
N TRP A 83 10.81 -3.75 12.28
CA TRP A 83 9.67 -3.52 13.16
C TRP A 83 9.48 -4.57 14.24
N ASN A 84 9.95 -5.79 14.00
CA ASN A 84 9.89 -6.87 14.98
C ASN A 84 10.99 -6.73 16.05
N VAL A 85 12.17 -6.25 15.67
CA VAL A 85 13.30 -6.06 16.60
C VAL A 85 13.17 -4.78 17.42
N ASN A 86 12.62 -3.70 16.84
CA ASN A 86 12.48 -2.42 17.52
C ASN A 86 11.49 -2.51 18.70
N LYS A 87 12.03 -2.51 19.91
CA LYS A 87 11.26 -2.67 21.15
C LYS A 87 10.57 -1.38 21.57
N LYS A 88 9.49 -1.51 22.33
CA LYS A 88 8.76 -0.43 23.04
C LYS A 88 8.22 0.65 22.10
N TYR A 89 7.18 0.30 21.34
CA TYR A 89 6.46 1.28 20.54
C TYR A 89 5.36 1.96 21.37
N PHE A 90 5.35 3.29 21.43
CA PHE A 90 4.38 4.06 22.21
C PHE A 90 3.27 4.63 21.33
N TYR A 91 2.02 4.39 21.70
CA TYR A 91 0.87 4.96 21.01
C TYR A 91 -0.33 5.12 21.95
N LYS A 92 -0.95 6.31 21.96
CA LYS A 92 -2.12 6.66 22.79
C LYS A 92 -2.00 6.18 24.25
N LYS A 93 -0.86 6.44 24.90
CA LYS A 93 -0.57 6.04 26.29
C LYS A 93 -0.39 4.54 26.53
N ILE A 94 -0.34 3.72 25.49
CA ILE A 94 -0.06 2.29 25.55
C ILE A 94 1.36 2.04 25.03
N ILE A 95 2.12 1.20 25.74
CA ILE A 95 3.43 0.73 25.30
C ILE A 95 3.27 -0.69 24.77
N TYR A 96 3.54 -0.87 23.48
CA TYR A 96 3.55 -2.17 22.82
C TYR A 96 4.97 -2.75 22.83
N LYS A 97 5.06 -4.08 22.88
CA LYS A 97 6.35 -4.81 22.86
C LYS A 97 7.25 -4.36 21.71
N ASN A 98 6.69 -4.23 20.51
CA ASN A 98 7.32 -3.70 19.30
C ASN A 98 6.24 -3.15 18.36
N PHE A 99 6.63 -2.64 17.19
CA PHE A 99 5.69 -2.08 16.23
C PHE A 99 4.74 -3.15 15.67
N ILE A 100 5.19 -4.39 15.48
CA ILE A 100 4.34 -5.50 15.03
C ILE A 100 3.18 -5.77 16.00
N HIS A 101 3.42 -5.73 17.31
CA HIS A 101 2.35 -5.92 18.31
C HIS A 101 1.34 -4.77 18.28
N PHE A 102 1.79 -3.54 17.99
CA PHE A 102 0.90 -2.42 17.73
C PHE A 102 0.04 -2.67 16.49
N LEU A 103 0.62 -3.15 15.39
CA LEU A 103 -0.11 -3.44 14.15
C LEU A 103 -1.16 -4.54 14.36
N ILE A 104 -0.84 -5.61 15.09
CA ILE A 104 -1.81 -6.68 15.43
C ILE A 104 -3.00 -6.08 16.19
N ASN A 105 -2.73 -5.26 17.21
CA ASN A 105 -3.78 -4.60 17.96
C ASN A 105 -4.62 -3.67 17.08
N LEU A 106 -3.98 -2.95 16.16
CA LEU A 106 -4.68 -2.08 15.22
C LEU A 106 -5.56 -2.88 14.23
N CYS A 107 -5.09 -4.01 13.71
CA CYS A 107 -5.88 -4.88 12.86
C CYS A 107 -7.10 -5.43 13.60
N ASN A 108 -6.95 -5.86 14.86
CA ASN A 108 -8.08 -6.32 15.67
C ASN A 108 -9.11 -5.21 15.89
N ALA A 109 -8.66 -3.98 16.17
CA ALA A 109 -9.54 -2.85 16.42
C ALA A 109 -10.31 -2.36 15.17
N ASN A 110 -9.84 -2.68 13.96
CA ASN A 110 -10.48 -2.28 12.70
C ASN A 110 -10.97 -3.50 11.88
N GLU A 111 -11.04 -4.69 12.50
CA GLU A 111 -11.48 -5.94 11.86
C GLU A 111 -10.73 -6.29 10.56
N SER A 112 -9.48 -5.85 10.44
CA SER A 112 -8.64 -5.96 9.24
C SER A 112 -8.02 -7.36 9.13
N THR A 113 -8.86 -8.34 8.82
CA THR A 113 -8.53 -9.76 8.89
C THR A 113 -7.43 -10.14 7.89
N ASN A 114 -7.44 -9.59 6.67
CA ASN A 114 -6.43 -9.92 5.67
C ASN A 114 -5.06 -9.38 6.08
N CYS A 115 -4.99 -8.15 6.56
CA CYS A 115 -3.76 -7.57 7.09
C CYS A 115 -3.24 -8.36 8.31
N LYS A 116 -4.13 -8.78 9.22
CA LYS A 116 -3.75 -9.63 10.36
C LYS A 116 -3.15 -10.97 9.91
N ASN A 117 -3.76 -11.63 8.93
CA ASN A 117 -3.27 -12.90 8.39
C ASN A 117 -1.85 -12.78 7.84
N ILE A 118 -1.53 -11.68 7.16
CA ILE A 118 -0.16 -11.39 6.69
C ILE A 118 0.83 -11.32 7.86
N ILE A 119 0.48 -10.63 8.95
CA ILE A 119 1.37 -10.54 10.13
C ILE A 119 1.58 -11.92 10.75
N THR A 120 0.52 -12.70 10.90
CA THR A 120 0.59 -14.06 11.47
C THR A 120 1.46 -14.98 10.62
N GLN A 121 1.32 -14.93 9.29
CA GLN A 121 2.16 -15.69 8.36
C GLN A 121 3.65 -15.34 8.56
N MET A 122 3.99 -14.06 8.58
CA MET A 122 5.38 -13.62 8.75
C MET A 122 5.98 -13.91 10.13
N LEU A 123 5.16 -14.07 11.17
CA LEU A 123 5.63 -14.48 12.50
C LEU A 123 5.93 -15.98 12.58
N ASN A 124 5.33 -16.78 11.68
CA ASN A 124 5.49 -18.22 11.62
C ASN A 124 6.57 -18.66 10.61
N GLU A 125 7.08 -17.74 9.79
CA GLU A 125 8.25 -17.89 8.91
C GLU A 125 9.57 -17.78 9.68
#